data_AF-A0AAD4DCB7-F1
#
_entry.id   AF-A0AAD4DCB7-F1
#
_cell.length_a   1.000
_cell.length_b   1.000
_cell.length_c   1.000
_cell.angle_alpha   90.00
_cell.angle_beta   90.00
_cell.angle_gamma   90.00
#
_symmetry.space_group_name_H-M   'P 1'
#
loop_
_entity.id
_entity.type
_entity.pdbx_description
1 polymer ?
#
loop_
_entity_poly.entity_id
_entity_poly.type
_entity_poly.pdbx_seq_one_letter_code
_entity_poly.pdbx_strand_id
1 'polypeptide(L)'
;MSLRKNARETVFSTFSKEQDETVSGAMAVAIPEIEDDLLRLKDFRLETQENALYIPQQAKPSLQSSDDTLFPLMEKAIEFLAGPGLVFLLLGDSGGGKSIFNLQLERTLWKSYKKGDPIPLHINLPLIDNPQDDLIRKQLQRLDFSDTQIMELKAQNRQLIVICDGYDE
;
A
#
# COMPACT_ATOMS: atom_id res chain seq x y z
N MET A 1 36.06 14.45 11.21
CA MET A 1 35.43 15.78 11.23
C MET A 1 35.31 16.28 9.79
N SER A 2 34.12 16.16 9.17
CA SER A 2 33.64 17.05 8.12
C SER A 2 32.18 16.71 7.84
N LEU A 3 31.30 17.59 8.29
CA LEU A 3 29.89 17.63 7.96
C LEU A 3 29.74 18.14 6.53
N ARG A 4 28.94 17.47 5.69
CA ARG A 4 28.14 18.15 4.67
C ARG A 4 26.77 17.49 4.58
N LYS A 5 25.79 18.21 5.14
CA LYS A 5 24.39 18.14 4.74
C LYS A 5 24.30 18.56 3.27
N ASN A 6 23.45 17.88 2.51
CA ASN A 6 22.68 18.38 1.37
C ASN A 6 21.80 17.22 0.89
N ALA A 7 20.63 17.38 0.31
CA ALA A 7 19.59 18.40 0.31
C ALA A 7 18.48 17.69 -0.48
N ARG A 8 17.22 17.85 -0.06
CA ARG A 8 16.06 17.25 -0.73
C ARG A 8 15.98 17.75 -2.16
N GLU A 9 15.91 16.84 -3.13
CA GLU A 9 15.38 17.15 -4.46
C GLU A 9 13.90 16.77 -4.48
N THR A 10 13.05 17.78 -4.32
CA THR A 10 11.62 17.69 -4.62
C THR A 10 11.42 18.41 -5.94
N VAL A 11 11.07 17.68 -6.98
CA VAL A 11 10.70 18.26 -8.27
C VAL A 11 9.23 18.68 -8.18
N PHE A 12 8.98 19.98 -8.05
CA PHE A 12 7.67 20.59 -8.28
C PHE A 12 7.63 21.13 -9.71
N SER A 13 6.73 20.61 -10.54
CA SER A 13 6.33 21.27 -11.78
C SER A 13 5.19 22.24 -11.48
N THR A 14 5.49 23.53 -11.55
CA THR A 14 4.51 24.62 -11.46
C THR A 14 3.91 24.84 -12.85
N PHE A 15 2.61 24.61 -13.02
CA PHE A 15 1.87 25.14 -14.17
C PHE A 15 1.10 26.39 -13.75
N SER A 16 1.43 27.51 -14.39
CA SER A 16 0.81 28.82 -14.19
C SER A 16 -0.67 28.81 -14.57
N LYS A 17 -1.49 29.46 -13.75
CA LYS A 17 -2.86 29.88 -14.06
C LYS A 17 -2.83 31.02 -15.08
N GLU A 18 -3.57 30.87 -16.17
CA GLU A 18 -4.27 31.98 -16.82
C GLU A 18 -5.77 31.79 -16.56
N GLN A 19 -6.43 32.84 -16.07
CA GLN A 19 -7.88 32.91 -15.84
C GLN A 19 -8.52 33.79 -16.91
N ASP A 20 -9.70 33.37 -17.40
CA ASP A 20 -11.00 34.07 -17.49
C ASP A 20 -11.84 33.47 -18.63
N GLU A 21 -13.17 33.30 -18.62
CA GLU A 21 -14.25 33.73 -17.73
C GLU A 21 -15.52 32.90 -18.06
N THR A 22 -16.42 32.73 -17.08
CA THR A 22 -17.88 32.39 -17.18
C THR A 22 -18.36 31.11 -17.90
N VAL A 23 -19.02 30.20 -17.15
CA VAL A 23 -20.49 29.96 -17.22
C VAL A 23 -21.02 29.40 -15.89
N SER A 24 -22.07 30.06 -15.43
CA SER A 24 -23.05 29.76 -14.39
C SER A 24 -23.48 28.29 -14.22
N GLY A 25 -23.59 27.84 -12.96
CA GLY A 25 -24.50 26.76 -12.57
C GLY A 25 -23.87 25.40 -12.32
N ALA A 26 -22.79 25.29 -11.54
CA ALA A 26 -22.36 23.99 -11.04
C ALA A 26 -23.25 23.58 -9.86
N MET A 27 -24.10 22.57 -10.06
CA MET A 27 -24.57 21.73 -8.96
C MET A 27 -23.35 21.33 -8.14
N ALA A 28 -23.39 21.54 -6.83
CA ALA A 28 -22.41 20.96 -5.92
C ALA A 28 -22.50 19.44 -6.08
N VAL A 29 -21.63 18.89 -6.93
CA VAL A 29 -21.39 17.46 -6.99
C VAL A 29 -20.83 17.13 -5.62
N ALA A 30 -21.64 16.51 -4.78
CA ALA A 30 -21.15 15.89 -3.56
C ALA A 30 -20.06 14.93 -4.01
N ILE A 31 -18.81 15.30 -3.76
CA ILE A 31 -17.67 14.42 -3.98
C ILE A 31 -17.99 13.19 -3.13
N PRO A 32 -18.18 11.99 -3.72
CA PRO A 32 -18.34 10.80 -2.93
C PRO A 32 -17.13 10.72 -2.00
N GLU A 33 -17.35 10.68 -0.67
CA GLU A 33 -16.22 10.54 0.24
C GLU A 33 -15.55 9.20 -0.10
N ILE A 34 -14.36 9.25 -0.69
CA ILE A 34 -13.57 8.06 -1.06
C ILE A 34 -13.41 7.05 0.09
N GLU A 35 -13.56 7.56 1.31
CA GLU A 35 -13.56 6.80 2.55
C GLU A 35 -14.75 5.82 2.64
N ASP A 36 -15.93 6.13 2.11
CA ASP A 36 -17.05 5.17 2.05
C ASP A 36 -16.69 3.96 1.18
N ASP A 37 -16.04 4.18 0.03
CA ASP A 37 -15.60 3.10 -0.85
C ASP A 37 -14.42 2.33 -0.26
N LEU A 38 -13.53 2.99 0.51
CA LEU A 38 -12.48 2.32 1.28
C LEU A 38 -13.06 1.44 2.40
N LEU A 39 -14.14 1.86 3.05
CA LEU A 39 -14.84 1.05 4.04
C LEU A 39 -15.52 -0.17 3.40
N ARG A 40 -16.15 -0.01 2.23
CA ARG A 40 -16.68 -1.15 1.45
C ARG A 40 -15.58 -2.12 1.04
N LEU A 41 -14.43 -1.61 0.57
CA LEU A 41 -13.27 -2.43 0.24
C LEU A 41 -12.76 -3.19 1.48
N LYS A 42 -12.66 -2.52 2.63
CA LYS A 42 -12.28 -3.14 3.90
C LYS A 42 -13.20 -4.31 4.22
N ASP A 43 -14.52 -4.11 4.19
CA ASP A 43 -15.48 -5.17 4.52
C ASP A 43 -15.35 -6.35 3.55
N PHE A 44 -15.27 -6.09 2.25
CA PHE A 44 -15.05 -7.11 1.22
C PHE A 44 -13.74 -7.90 1.45
N ARG A 45 -12.64 -7.23 1.80
CA ARG A 45 -11.35 -7.87 2.11
C ARG A 45 -11.41 -8.72 3.37
N LEU A 46 -12.15 -8.27 4.38
CA LEU A 46 -12.30 -9.01 5.63
C LEU A 46 -13.21 -10.23 5.49
N GLU A 47 -14.23 -10.18 4.63
CA GLU A 47 -15.07 -11.34 4.34
C GLU A 47 -14.33 -12.39 3.49
N THR A 48 -13.68 -11.96 2.41
CA THR A 48 -12.97 -12.88 1.48
C THR A 48 -11.84 -13.67 2.14
N GLN A 49 -11.24 -13.14 3.20
CA GLN A 49 -10.12 -13.77 3.91
C GLN A 49 -10.52 -14.42 5.24
N GLU A 50 -11.82 -14.54 5.55
CA GLU A 50 -12.29 -15.01 6.86
C GLU A 50 -11.95 -16.49 7.15
N ASN A 51 -11.82 -17.33 6.11
CA ASN A 51 -11.67 -18.78 6.24
C ASN A 51 -10.27 -19.31 5.87
N ALA A 52 -9.27 -18.45 5.71
CA ALA A 52 -7.91 -18.90 5.43
C ALA A 52 -7.22 -19.38 6.72
N LEU A 53 -6.81 -20.65 6.77
CA LEU A 53 -5.96 -21.17 7.85
C LEU A 53 -4.60 -20.48 7.77
N TYR A 54 -4.34 -19.55 8.69
CA TYR A 54 -3.05 -18.88 8.82
C TYR A 54 -2.26 -19.44 10.01
N ILE A 55 -1.02 -19.86 9.75
CA ILE A 55 -0.07 -20.26 10.78
C ILE A 55 0.92 -19.10 10.98
N PRO A 56 1.06 -18.56 12.21
CA PRO A 56 2.05 -17.52 12.50
C PRO A 56 3.46 -17.94 12.10
N GLN A 57 4.11 -17.12 11.28
CA GLN A 57 5.45 -17.39 10.78
C GLN A 57 6.53 -16.78 11.69
N GLN A 58 7.64 -17.50 11.80
CA GLN A 58 8.88 -16.99 12.37
C GLN A 58 9.81 -16.56 11.24
N ALA A 59 10.62 -15.55 11.49
CA ALA A 59 11.64 -15.08 10.56
C ALA A 59 12.92 -14.76 11.33
N LYS A 60 14.00 -14.56 10.57
CA LYS A 60 15.30 -14.13 11.08
C LYS A 60 15.78 -12.91 10.31
N PRO A 61 16.72 -12.10 10.85
CA PRO A 61 17.09 -10.82 10.25
C PRO A 61 17.67 -10.94 8.84
N SER A 62 18.36 -12.05 8.55
CA SER A 62 18.96 -12.35 7.25
C SER A 62 19.08 -13.85 7.02
N LEU A 63 19.29 -14.26 5.77
CA LEU A 63 19.48 -15.66 5.40
C LEU A 63 20.62 -16.36 6.18
N GLN A 64 21.68 -15.61 6.55
CA GLN A 64 22.83 -16.15 7.29
C GLN A 64 22.68 -16.12 8.81
N SER A 65 21.61 -15.51 9.34
CA SER A 65 21.40 -15.43 10.79
C SER A 65 21.11 -16.82 11.37
N SER A 66 21.51 -17.06 12.63
CA SER A 66 21.23 -18.31 13.34
C SER A 66 19.77 -18.38 13.80
N ASP A 67 19.29 -19.58 14.07
CA ASP A 67 17.90 -19.80 14.51
C ASP A 67 17.63 -19.27 15.92
N ASP A 68 18.67 -19.01 16.71
CA ASP A 68 18.54 -18.33 18.01
C ASP A 68 18.10 -16.86 17.89
N THR A 69 18.07 -16.33 16.66
CA THR A 69 17.62 -14.96 16.35
C THR A 69 16.22 -14.90 15.75
N LEU A 70 15.48 -16.01 15.82
CA LEU A 70 14.10 -16.07 15.32
C LEU A 70 13.19 -15.09 16.07
N PHE A 71 12.30 -14.46 15.32
CA PHE A 71 11.27 -13.59 15.84
C PHE A 71 9.94 -13.79 15.09
N PRO A 72 8.80 -13.44 15.72
CA PRO A 72 7.50 -13.45 15.05
C PRO A 72 7.50 -12.44 13.89
N LEU A 73 7.28 -12.92 12.66
CA LEU A 73 7.39 -12.09 11.46
C LEU A 73 6.35 -10.96 11.44
N MET A 74 5.11 -11.25 11.90
CA MET A 74 4.03 -10.25 11.94
C MET A 74 4.38 -9.06 12.85
N GLU A 75 4.91 -9.33 14.05
CA GLU A 75 5.30 -8.28 14.99
C GLU A 75 6.39 -7.40 14.39
N LYS A 76 7.39 -8.00 13.74
CA LYS A 76 8.47 -7.27 13.10
C LYS A 76 8.01 -6.43 11.91
N ALA A 77 7.04 -6.93 11.13
CA ALA A 77 6.45 -6.17 10.03
C ALA A 77 5.67 -4.95 10.53
N ILE A 78 4.88 -5.09 11.60
CA ILE A 78 4.16 -3.98 12.22
C ILE A 78 5.13 -2.95 12.84
N GLU A 79 6.18 -3.41 13.53
CA GLU A 79 7.24 -2.53 14.05
C GLU A 79 7.91 -1.74 12.91
N PHE A 80 8.22 -2.40 11.79
CA PHE A 80 8.78 -1.75 10.61
C PHE A 80 7.86 -0.67 10.05
N LEU A 81 6.56 -0.96 9.90
CA LEU A 81 5.57 -0.02 9.37
C LEU A 81 5.37 1.21 10.26
N ALA A 82 5.61 1.09 11.58
CA ALA A 82 5.60 2.22 12.51
C ALA A 82 6.90 3.06 12.46
N GLY A 83 7.95 2.53 11.83
CA GLY A 83 9.26 3.16 11.71
C GLY A 83 9.41 4.03 10.45
N PRO A 84 10.63 4.58 10.22
CA PRO A 84 10.94 5.39 9.04
C PRO A 84 11.31 4.54 7.80
N GLY A 85 11.20 3.21 7.89
CA GLY A 85 11.59 2.31 6.82
C GLY A 85 10.67 2.45 5.61
N LEU A 86 11.25 2.38 4.41
CA LEU A 86 10.49 2.49 3.14
C LEU A 86 10.22 1.15 2.47
N VAL A 87 11.15 0.19 2.61
CA VAL A 87 11.06 -1.13 1.98
C VAL A 87 11.36 -2.22 3.01
N PHE A 88 10.44 -3.19 3.11
CA PHE A 88 10.62 -4.43 3.86
C PHE A 88 10.74 -5.60 2.88
N LEU A 89 11.91 -6.23 2.82
CA LEU A 89 12.15 -7.36 1.92
C LEU A 89 11.98 -8.68 2.69
N LEU A 90 10.95 -9.44 2.35
CA LEU A 90 10.72 -10.77 2.89
C LEU A 90 11.28 -11.84 1.96
N LEU A 91 12.34 -12.53 2.41
CA LEU A 91 12.95 -13.65 1.69
C LEU A 91 12.55 -14.96 2.35
N GLY A 92 12.41 -16.01 1.54
CA GLY A 92 12.13 -17.36 2.01
C GLY A 92 11.96 -18.30 0.84
N ASP A 93 12.00 -19.60 1.12
CA ASP A 93 11.88 -20.63 0.09
C ASP A 93 10.51 -20.60 -0.61
N SER A 94 10.45 -21.21 -1.79
CA SER A 94 9.17 -21.50 -2.46
C SER A 94 8.31 -22.37 -1.55
N GLY A 95 7.03 -22.05 -1.44
CA GLY A 95 6.11 -22.72 -0.51
C GLY A 95 6.28 -22.35 0.98
N GLY A 96 7.21 -21.45 1.34
CA GLY A 96 7.40 -20.99 2.72
C GLY A 96 6.26 -20.14 3.30
N GLY A 97 5.18 -19.93 2.54
CA GLY A 97 3.98 -19.22 3.00
C GLY A 97 4.04 -17.69 2.89
N LYS A 98 4.99 -17.12 2.13
CA LYS A 98 5.15 -15.66 1.95
C LYS A 98 3.85 -14.98 1.48
N SER A 99 3.20 -15.53 0.45
CA SER A 99 1.94 -14.99 -0.08
C SER A 99 0.80 -15.05 0.94
N ILE A 100 0.70 -16.15 1.71
CA ILE A 100 -0.27 -16.27 2.81
C ILE A 100 0.02 -15.23 3.92
N PHE A 101 1.29 -15.00 4.24
CA PHE A 101 1.69 -13.93 5.15
C PHE A 101 1.29 -12.55 4.63
N ASN A 102 1.52 -12.24 3.36
CA ASN A 102 1.15 -10.97 2.74
C ASN A 102 -0.36 -10.71 2.82
N LEU A 103 -1.19 -11.71 2.53
CA LEU A 103 -2.64 -11.63 2.68
C LEU A 103 -3.05 -11.41 4.15
N GLN A 104 -2.41 -12.11 5.09
CA GLN A 104 -2.70 -11.95 6.50
C GLN A 104 -2.25 -10.57 7.03
N LEU A 105 -1.16 -10.03 6.53
CA LEU A 105 -0.70 -8.67 6.85
C LEU A 105 -1.72 -7.65 6.34
N GLU A 106 -2.16 -7.78 5.08
CA GLU A 106 -3.23 -6.95 4.50
C GLU A 106 -4.49 -6.99 5.38
N ARG A 107 -4.95 -8.19 5.76
CA ARG A 107 -6.08 -8.40 6.67
C ARG A 107 -5.92 -7.64 7.98
N THR A 108 -4.74 -7.76 8.58
CA THR A 108 -4.43 -7.18 9.89
C THR A 108 -4.49 -5.66 9.81
N LEU A 109 -3.91 -5.07 8.76
CA LEU A 109 -3.95 -3.63 8.53
C LEU A 109 -5.38 -3.13 8.29
N TRP A 110 -6.19 -3.84 7.48
CA TRP A 110 -7.59 -3.49 7.27
C TRP A 110 -8.43 -3.58 8.55
N LYS A 111 -8.20 -4.59 9.40
CA LYS A 111 -8.87 -4.67 10.72
C LYS A 111 -8.61 -3.43 11.57
N SER A 112 -7.35 -2.96 11.62
CA SER A 112 -6.97 -1.76 12.38
C SER A 112 -7.31 -0.44 11.70
N TYR A 113 -7.60 -0.45 10.39
CA TYR A 113 -7.79 0.74 9.58
C TYR A 113 -8.91 1.65 10.12
N LYS A 114 -8.59 2.95 10.19
CA LYS A 114 -9.52 4.06 10.47
C LYS A 114 -9.44 5.10 9.35
N LYS A 115 -10.50 5.90 9.20
CA LYS A 115 -10.54 7.03 8.25
C LYS A 115 -9.29 7.90 8.41
N GLY A 116 -8.56 8.11 7.31
CA GLY A 116 -7.30 8.85 7.32
C GLY A 116 -6.03 8.01 7.49
N ASP A 117 -6.11 6.75 7.89
CA ASP A 117 -4.92 5.88 7.98
C ASP A 117 -4.36 5.55 6.58
N PRO A 118 -3.10 5.08 6.50
CA PRO A 118 -2.54 4.54 5.26
C PRO A 118 -3.37 3.37 4.73
N ILE A 119 -3.61 3.34 3.41
CA ILE A 119 -4.46 2.36 2.74
C ILE A 119 -3.61 1.13 2.39
N PRO A 120 -3.95 -0.07 2.89
CA PRO A 120 -3.28 -1.30 2.49
C PRO A 120 -3.64 -1.67 1.04
N LEU A 121 -2.64 -1.99 0.22
CA LEU A 121 -2.83 -2.35 -1.18
C LEU A 121 -1.99 -3.59 -1.51
N HIS A 122 -2.61 -4.76 -1.51
CA HIS A 122 -1.98 -5.98 -1.99
C HIS A 122 -1.92 -6.02 -3.52
N ILE A 123 -0.71 -6.24 -4.06
CA ILE A 123 -0.42 -6.35 -5.49
C ILE A 123 0.28 -7.68 -5.73
N ASN A 124 -0.36 -8.56 -6.51
CA ASN A 124 0.27 -9.76 -7.04
C ASN A 124 1.03 -9.37 -8.32
N LEU A 125 2.36 -9.30 -8.24
CA LEU A 125 3.25 -8.85 -9.32
C LEU A 125 3.17 -9.73 -10.58
N PRO A 126 3.11 -11.08 -10.48
CA PRO A 126 2.91 -11.95 -11.64
C PRO A 126 1.66 -11.65 -12.49
N LEU A 127 0.62 -11.06 -11.90
CA LEU A 127 -0.62 -10.71 -12.61
C LEU A 127 -0.56 -9.35 -13.34
N ILE A 128 0.64 -8.80 -13.52
CA ILE A 128 0.87 -7.50 -14.15
C ILE A 128 1.54 -7.71 -15.50
N ASP A 129 0.78 -7.54 -16.57
CA ASP A 129 1.24 -7.81 -17.94
C ASP A 129 2.32 -6.83 -18.44
N ASN A 130 2.35 -5.60 -17.91
CA ASN A 130 3.31 -4.56 -18.30
C ASN A 130 3.80 -3.78 -17.08
N PRO A 131 5.05 -4.01 -16.63
CA PRO A 131 5.61 -3.40 -15.44
C PRO A 131 5.99 -1.91 -15.62
N GLN A 132 5.99 -1.39 -16.86
CA GLN A 132 6.23 0.02 -17.15
C GLN A 132 5.01 0.90 -16.86
N ASP A 133 3.84 0.29 -16.62
CA ASP A 133 2.63 1.01 -16.28
C ASP A 133 2.55 1.32 -14.77
N ASP A 134 1.77 2.34 -14.40
CA ASP A 134 1.53 2.73 -13.00
C ASP A 134 0.83 1.59 -12.24
N LEU A 135 1.62 0.74 -11.56
CA LEU A 135 1.18 -0.46 -10.83
C LEU A 135 0.08 -0.15 -9.83
N ILE A 136 0.23 0.95 -9.10
CA ILE A 136 -0.71 1.40 -8.07
C ILE A 136 -2.03 1.79 -8.73
N ARG A 137 -1.98 2.59 -9.81
CA ARG A 137 -3.20 2.98 -10.55
C ARG A 137 -3.94 1.77 -11.08
N LYS A 138 -3.24 0.82 -11.72
CA LYS A 138 -3.86 -0.40 -12.24
C LYS A 138 -4.51 -1.22 -11.13
N GLN A 139 -3.84 -1.37 -9.99
CA GLN A 139 -4.41 -2.11 -8.89
C GLN A 139 -5.65 -1.41 -8.32
N LEU A 140 -5.63 -0.09 -8.15
CA LEU A 140 -6.80 0.67 -7.70
C LEU A 140 -7.97 0.55 -8.68
N GLN A 141 -7.71 0.59 -9.99
CA GLN A 141 -8.73 0.37 -11.02
C GLN A 141 -9.32 -1.05 -10.97
N ARG A 142 -8.51 -2.08 -10.66
CA ARG A 142 -9.00 -3.46 -10.43
C ARG A 142 -9.85 -3.59 -9.16
N LEU A 143 -9.78 -2.62 -8.26
CA LEU A 143 -10.61 -2.50 -7.07
C LEU A 143 -11.76 -1.51 -7.27
N ASP A 144 -12.11 -1.23 -8.53
CA ASP A 144 -13.22 -0.38 -8.96
C ASP A 144 -13.10 1.10 -8.56
N PHE A 145 -11.89 1.58 -8.21
CA PHE A 145 -11.65 3.02 -8.05
C PHE A 145 -11.56 3.70 -9.42
N SER A 146 -12.39 4.73 -9.59
CA SER A 146 -12.38 5.58 -10.79
C SER A 146 -11.12 6.45 -10.88
N ASP A 147 -10.79 6.92 -12.08
CA ASP A 147 -9.68 7.84 -12.30
C ASP A 147 -9.81 9.14 -11.48
N THR A 148 -11.04 9.63 -11.29
CA THR A 148 -11.32 10.80 -10.45
C THR A 148 -10.94 10.53 -8.99
N GLN A 149 -11.32 9.39 -8.45
CA GLN A 149 -10.96 8.98 -7.09
C GLN A 149 -9.46 8.78 -6.92
N ILE A 150 -8.78 8.20 -7.92
CA ILE A 150 -7.32 8.04 -7.90
C ILE A 150 -6.61 9.40 -7.92
N MET A 151 -7.11 10.37 -8.69
CA MET A 151 -6.60 11.75 -8.65
C MET A 151 -6.85 12.41 -7.30
N GLU A 152 -8.00 12.16 -6.67
CA GLU A 152 -8.31 12.65 -5.33
C GLU A 152 -7.35 12.09 -4.27
N LEU A 153 -7.08 10.77 -4.27
CA LEU A 153 -6.09 10.15 -3.38
C LEU A 153 -4.73 10.83 -3.51
N LYS A 154 -4.30 11.10 -4.75
CA LYS A 154 -3.04 11.79 -5.05
C LYS A 154 -3.08 13.24 -4.55
N ALA A 155 -4.15 13.99 -4.82
CA ALA A 155 -4.29 15.39 -4.41
C ALA A 155 -4.35 15.57 -2.89
N GLN A 156 -4.94 14.60 -2.18
CA GLN A 156 -5.02 14.58 -0.72
C GLN A 156 -3.77 13.99 -0.05
N ASN A 157 -2.74 13.61 -0.81
CA ASN A 157 -1.53 12.93 -0.31
C ASN A 157 -1.85 11.71 0.58
N ARG A 158 -2.86 10.92 0.21
CA ARG A 158 -3.20 9.70 0.95
C ARG A 158 -2.03 8.71 0.87
N GLN A 159 -1.63 8.20 2.02
CA GLN A 159 -0.53 7.23 2.11
C GLN A 159 -1.03 5.82 1.77
N LEU A 160 -0.16 5.03 1.15
CA LEU A 160 -0.42 3.64 0.81
C LEU A 160 0.61 2.74 1.48
N ILE A 161 0.18 1.58 1.97
CA ILE A 161 1.06 0.47 2.32
C ILE A 161 0.96 -0.54 1.18
N VAL A 162 1.95 -0.54 0.30
CA VAL A 162 1.97 -1.41 -0.87
C VAL A 162 2.61 -2.75 -0.49
N ILE A 163 1.84 -3.82 -0.58
CA ILE A 163 2.28 -5.19 -0.29
C ILE A 163 2.45 -5.89 -1.64
N CYS A 164 3.70 -6.05 -2.07
CA CYS A 164 4.03 -6.73 -3.32
C CYS A 164 4.27 -8.23 -3.08
N ASP A 165 3.59 -9.07 -3.86
CA ASP A 165 3.69 -10.53 -3.79
C ASP A 165 4.20 -11.11 -5.12
N GLY A 166 5.07 -12.12 -5.05
CA GLY A 166 5.69 -12.74 -6.23
C GLY A 166 6.80 -11.92 -6.89
N TYR A 167 7.71 -11.31 -6.12
CA TYR A 167 8.82 -10.51 -6.68
C TYR A 167 9.87 -11.35 -7.43
N ASP A 168 10.05 -12.61 -7.03
CA ASP A 168 11.04 -13.55 -7.56
C ASP A 168 10.49 -14.50 -8.64
N GLU A 169 9.22 -14.35 -9.01
CA GLU A 169 8.52 -15.14 -10.04
C GLU A 169 8.58 -14.47 -11.42
#